data_AF-K6CAL4-F1
#
_entry.id   AF-K6CAL4-F1
#
_cell.length_a   1.000
_cell.length_b   1.000
_cell.length_c   1.000
_cell.angle_alpha   90.00
_cell.angle_beta   90.00
_cell.angle_gamma   90.00
#
_symmetry.space_group_name_H-M   'P 1'
#
loop_
_entity.id
_entity.type
_entity.pdbx_description
1 polymer ?
#
loop_
_entity_poly.entity_id
_entity_poly.type
_entity_poly.pdbx_seq_one_letter_code
_entity_poly.pdbx_strand_id
1 'polypeptide(L)'
;MENLSNLIDDQSALLIHEFCQKVCFKINESKETKEEIYEELKSNMEEEVIELVKNNFTSAEATKMVLQGYHSPQKMVNKLSEIYKTKKWLNGKLLKLAAFCLIFSIIFISTFYYWNFKYIKLQAEQFFDLLPDTVEFIENGVSLETEEMIKYGVDNFLSVQAAMISIVEYEDAYNFNGEYQYIYNSKERNRLFEKEREHIFNFPFYGISKRIPNSDIIVEAQIKLIQLSNNILYFGIFLFACYWFLFSTWAVSNLKYNHVNKLQLAVVIVLLFNIVGYLFYVKRNVASL
;
A
#
# COMPACT_ATOMS: atom_id res chain seq x y z
N MET A 1 -2.49 -30.69 -31.12
CA MET A 1 -2.73 -29.34 -31.67
C MET A 1 -2.46 -29.43 -33.15
N GLU A 2 -3.52 -29.39 -33.97
CA GLU A 2 -3.37 -29.23 -35.43
C GLU A 2 -2.52 -27.99 -35.70
N ASN A 3 -1.59 -28.08 -36.65
CA ASN A 3 -0.71 -26.97 -37.01
C ASN A 3 -1.54 -25.94 -37.79
N LEU A 4 -2.25 -25.07 -37.05
CA LEU A 4 -3.18 -24.06 -37.58
C LEU A 4 -2.52 -23.09 -38.58
N SER A 5 -1.19 -22.98 -38.58
CA SER A 5 -0.43 -22.21 -39.58
C SER A 5 -0.60 -22.72 -41.01
N ASN A 6 -0.96 -24.01 -41.19
CA ASN A 6 -1.17 -24.59 -42.52
C ASN A 6 -2.53 -24.21 -43.15
N LEU A 7 -3.39 -23.48 -42.42
CA LEU A 7 -4.70 -23.03 -42.92
C LEU A 7 -4.61 -21.72 -43.73
N ILE A 8 -3.51 -20.99 -43.61
CA ILE A 8 -3.24 -19.77 -44.37
C ILE A 8 -2.24 -20.12 -45.47
N ASP A 9 -2.60 -19.85 -46.73
CA ASP A 9 -1.67 -20.05 -47.85
C ASP A 9 -0.57 -18.97 -47.88
N ASP A 10 0.55 -19.28 -48.54
CA ASP A 10 1.73 -18.40 -48.61
C ASP A 10 1.41 -17.00 -49.18
N GLN A 11 0.47 -16.92 -50.13
CA GLN A 11 0.07 -15.66 -50.75
C GLN A 11 -0.72 -14.79 -49.77
N SER A 12 -1.61 -15.39 -48.99
CA SER A 12 -2.39 -14.76 -47.93
C SER A 12 -1.49 -14.27 -46.80
N ALA A 13 -0.53 -15.09 -46.36
CA ALA A 13 0.47 -14.70 -45.37
C ALA A 13 1.32 -13.50 -45.85
N LEU A 14 1.72 -13.48 -47.13
CA LEU A 14 2.46 -12.37 -47.74
C LEU A 14 1.64 -11.08 -47.75
N LEU A 15 0.34 -11.15 -48.08
CA LEU A 15 -0.54 -9.97 -48.07
C LEU A 15 -0.72 -9.36 -46.68
N ILE A 16 -0.88 -10.20 -45.65
CA ILE A 16 -0.93 -9.76 -44.25
C ILE A 16 0.39 -9.09 -43.86
N HIS A 17 1.51 -9.73 -44.19
CA HIS A 17 2.85 -9.21 -43.91
C HIS A 17 3.06 -7.81 -44.52
N GLU A 18 2.77 -7.64 -45.81
CA GLU A 18 2.89 -6.36 -46.49
C GLU A 18 2.01 -5.28 -45.86
N PHE A 19 0.78 -5.61 -45.47
CA PHE A 19 -0.11 -4.68 -44.81
C PHE A 19 0.48 -4.22 -43.47
N CYS A 20 0.95 -5.15 -42.64
CA CYS A 20 1.56 -4.87 -41.34
C CYS A 20 2.82 -3.99 -41.50
N GLN A 21 3.68 -4.28 -42.47
CA GLN A 21 4.85 -3.46 -42.76
C GLN A 21 4.47 -2.03 -43.17
N LYS A 22 3.46 -1.87 -44.06
CA LYS A 22 2.97 -0.56 -44.50
C LYS A 22 2.42 0.27 -43.33
N VAL A 23 1.79 -0.38 -42.35
CA VAL A 23 1.34 0.27 -41.10
C VAL A 23 2.54 0.70 -40.26
N CYS A 24 3.48 -0.21 -39.99
CA CYS A 24 4.62 0.05 -39.11
C CYS A 24 5.61 1.08 -39.67
N PHE A 25 5.79 1.12 -40.99
CA PHE A 25 6.62 2.12 -41.66
C PHE A 25 6.08 3.54 -41.45
N LYS A 26 4.76 3.70 -41.46
CA LYS A 26 4.07 5.00 -41.36
C LYS A 26 3.87 5.49 -39.93
N ILE A 27 4.00 4.62 -38.94
CA ILE A 27 3.92 4.98 -37.52
C ILE A 27 5.20 5.71 -37.09
N ASN A 28 5.05 6.84 -36.40
CA ASN A 28 6.17 7.60 -35.83
C ASN A 28 6.43 7.19 -34.37
N GLU A 29 6.89 5.95 -34.16
CA GLU A 29 7.22 5.40 -32.85
C GLU A 29 8.62 4.77 -32.85
N SER A 30 9.11 4.38 -31.67
CA SER A 30 10.39 3.70 -31.52
C SER A 30 10.44 2.36 -32.28
N LYS A 31 11.64 1.88 -32.62
CA LYS A 31 11.83 0.59 -33.30
C LYS A 31 11.15 -0.55 -32.54
N GLU A 32 11.35 -0.60 -31.22
CA GLU A 32 10.75 -1.63 -30.35
C GLU A 32 9.22 -1.59 -30.40
N THR A 33 8.63 -0.39 -30.33
CA THR A 33 7.17 -0.23 -30.41
C THR A 33 6.63 -0.65 -31.78
N LYS A 34 7.38 -0.42 -32.86
CA LYS A 34 7.01 -0.87 -34.21
C LYS A 34 7.00 -2.39 -34.32
N GLU A 35 7.97 -3.07 -33.72
CA GLU A 35 8.02 -4.54 -33.68
C GLU A 35 6.84 -5.11 -32.88
N GLU A 36 6.52 -4.52 -31.72
CA GLU A 36 5.33 -4.92 -30.94
C GLU A 36 4.02 -4.75 -31.73
N ILE A 37 3.84 -3.60 -32.38
CA ILE A 37 2.67 -3.33 -33.23
C ILE A 37 2.59 -4.33 -34.38
N TYR A 38 3.73 -4.63 -35.00
CA TYR A 38 3.80 -5.55 -36.12
C TYR A 38 3.35 -6.96 -35.69
N GLU A 39 3.89 -7.48 -34.59
CA GLU A 39 3.55 -8.83 -34.10
C GLU A 39 2.08 -8.92 -33.65
N GLU A 40 1.59 -7.93 -32.90
CA GLU A 40 0.20 -7.90 -32.44
C GLU A 40 -0.78 -7.81 -33.61
N LEU A 41 -0.51 -6.91 -34.57
CA LEU A 41 -1.34 -6.75 -35.76
C LEU A 41 -1.35 -8.00 -36.63
N LYS A 42 -0.16 -8.58 -36.86
CA LYS A 42 -0.03 -9.80 -37.65
C LYS A 42 -0.78 -10.96 -37.00
N SER A 43 -0.56 -11.19 -35.70
CA SER A 43 -1.22 -12.28 -34.95
C SER A 43 -2.74 -12.15 -35.01
N ASN A 44 -3.28 -10.95 -34.75
CA ASN A 44 -4.73 -10.73 -34.78
C ASN A 44 -5.32 -10.96 -36.18
N MET A 45 -4.65 -10.48 -37.23
CA MET A 45 -5.10 -10.70 -38.61
C MET A 45 -5.05 -12.19 -38.99
N GLU A 46 -3.99 -12.91 -38.62
CA GLU A 46 -3.88 -14.35 -38.87
C GLU A 46 -4.95 -15.14 -38.11
N GLU A 47 -5.25 -14.81 -36.86
CA GLU A 47 -6.32 -15.43 -36.07
C GLU A 47 -7.71 -15.21 -36.70
N GLU A 48 -8.01 -13.98 -37.15
CA GLU A 48 -9.27 -13.67 -37.83
C GLU A 48 -9.39 -14.44 -39.17
N VAL A 49 -8.30 -14.55 -39.93
CA VAL A 49 -8.29 -15.35 -41.18
C VAL A 49 -8.54 -16.81 -40.87
N ILE A 50 -7.88 -17.38 -39.85
CA ILE A 50 -8.08 -18.77 -39.44
C ILE A 50 -9.53 -19.03 -39.02
N GLU A 51 -10.16 -18.07 -38.32
CA GLU A 51 -11.57 -18.19 -37.92
C GLU A 51 -12.51 -18.20 -39.14
N LEU A 52 -12.27 -17.35 -40.14
CA LEU A 52 -13.03 -17.36 -41.38
C LEU A 52 -12.80 -18.65 -42.19
N VAL A 53 -11.57 -19.16 -42.25
CA VAL A 53 -11.27 -20.44 -42.92
C VAL A 53 -12.02 -21.59 -42.24
N LYS A 54 -12.07 -21.61 -40.89
CA LYS A 54 -12.89 -22.58 -40.13
C LYS A 54 -14.38 -22.44 -40.40
N ASN A 55 -14.84 -21.26 -40.78
CA ASN A 55 -16.22 -20.98 -41.20
C ASN A 55 -16.47 -21.24 -42.70
N ASN A 56 -15.64 -22.05 -43.35
CA ASN A 56 -15.73 -22.52 -44.74
C ASN A 56 -15.44 -21.46 -45.81
N PHE A 57 -14.75 -20.36 -45.48
CA PHE A 57 -14.19 -19.46 -46.49
C PHE A 57 -12.84 -19.99 -47.01
N THR A 58 -12.50 -19.68 -48.25
CA THR A 58 -11.12 -19.94 -48.74
C THR A 58 -10.15 -18.97 -48.07
N SER A 59 -8.89 -19.36 -47.91
CA SER A 59 -7.83 -18.51 -47.33
C SER A 59 -7.71 -17.15 -48.05
N ALA A 60 -7.82 -17.14 -49.39
CA ALA A 60 -7.82 -15.90 -50.17
C ALA A 60 -9.04 -15.00 -49.92
N GLU A 61 -10.25 -15.57 -49.81
CA GLU A 61 -11.47 -14.81 -49.50
C GLU A 61 -11.46 -14.28 -48.08
N ALA A 62 -11.08 -15.12 -47.11
CA ALA A 62 -10.92 -14.75 -45.71
C ALA A 62 -9.92 -13.59 -45.55
N THR A 63 -8.74 -13.70 -46.16
CA THR A 63 -7.71 -12.64 -46.14
C THR A 63 -8.22 -11.34 -46.73
N LYS A 64 -8.96 -11.40 -47.85
CA LYS A 64 -9.57 -10.21 -48.46
C LYS A 64 -10.60 -9.57 -47.52
N MET A 65 -11.44 -10.37 -46.86
CA MET A 65 -12.43 -9.89 -45.90
C MET A 65 -11.77 -9.20 -44.70
N VAL A 66 -10.72 -9.82 -44.11
CA VAL A 66 -9.95 -9.24 -43.00
C VAL A 66 -9.30 -7.92 -43.44
N LEU A 67 -8.58 -7.89 -44.56
CA LEU A 67 -7.96 -6.66 -45.07
C LEU A 67 -8.97 -5.53 -45.31
N GLN A 68 -10.17 -5.86 -45.80
CA GLN A 68 -11.25 -4.88 -45.96
C GLN A 68 -11.77 -4.36 -44.62
N GLY A 69 -11.86 -5.23 -43.60
CA GLY A 69 -12.24 -4.89 -42.23
C GLY A 69 -11.25 -3.94 -41.55
N TYR A 70 -9.94 -4.17 -41.73
CA TYR A 70 -8.88 -3.27 -41.25
C TYR A 70 -8.75 -1.97 -42.06
N HIS A 71 -9.54 -1.82 -43.14
CA HIS A 71 -9.56 -0.66 -44.04
C HIS A 71 -8.20 -0.39 -44.70
N SER A 72 -7.75 0.88 -44.71
CA SER A 72 -6.47 1.27 -45.29
C SER A 72 -5.36 1.30 -44.23
N PRO A 73 -4.10 1.04 -44.60
CA PRO A 73 -2.97 1.16 -43.67
C PRO A 73 -2.94 2.52 -42.96
N GLN A 74 -3.34 3.61 -43.63
CA GLN A 74 -3.37 4.94 -43.02
C GLN A 74 -4.44 5.08 -41.92
N LYS A 75 -5.64 4.52 -42.13
CA LYS A 75 -6.67 4.51 -41.08
C LYS A 75 -6.20 3.71 -39.87
N MET A 76 -5.51 2.59 -40.10
CA MET A 76 -4.95 1.78 -39.04
C MET A 76 -3.84 2.51 -38.26
N VAL A 77 -2.94 3.22 -38.95
CA VAL A 77 -1.91 4.09 -38.33
C VAL A 77 -2.56 5.13 -37.41
N ASN A 78 -3.62 5.80 -37.87
CA ASN A 78 -4.30 6.82 -37.06
C ASN A 78 -4.92 6.21 -35.79
N LYS A 79 -5.62 5.08 -35.94
CA LYS A 79 -6.25 4.36 -34.82
C LYS A 79 -5.21 3.88 -33.79
N LEU A 80 -4.12 3.28 -34.26
CA LEU A 80 -3.03 2.83 -33.40
C LEU A 80 -2.33 4.00 -32.71
N SER A 81 -2.02 5.09 -33.43
CA SER A 81 -1.35 6.25 -32.84
C SER A 81 -2.16 6.88 -31.69
N GLU A 82 -3.50 6.94 -31.80
CA GLU A 82 -4.35 7.42 -30.71
C GLU A 82 -4.36 6.48 -29.50
N ILE A 83 -4.45 5.17 -29.73
CA ILE A 83 -4.39 4.14 -28.68
C ILE A 83 -3.04 4.21 -27.94
N TYR A 84 -1.93 4.29 -28.67
CA TYR A 84 -0.59 4.33 -28.08
C TYR A 84 -0.30 5.63 -27.34
N LYS A 85 -0.74 6.79 -27.85
CA LYS A 85 -0.67 8.06 -27.11
C LYS A 85 -1.43 7.97 -25.78
N THR A 86 -2.63 7.40 -25.82
CA THR A 86 -3.47 7.20 -24.64
C THR A 86 -2.82 6.24 -23.64
N LYS A 87 -2.31 5.09 -24.11
CA LYS A 87 -1.59 4.09 -23.29
C LYS A 87 -0.35 4.69 -22.63
N LYS A 88 0.47 5.43 -23.38
CA LYS A 88 1.70 6.08 -22.87
C LYS A 88 1.39 7.12 -21.80
N TRP A 89 0.35 7.93 -22.02
CA TRP A 89 -0.09 8.93 -21.05
C TRP A 89 -0.64 8.28 -19.77
N LEU A 90 -1.49 7.26 -19.90
CA LEU A 90 -2.04 6.51 -18.77
C LEU A 90 -0.93 5.82 -17.98
N ASN A 91 0.00 5.13 -18.64
CA ASN A 91 1.12 4.45 -17.98
C ASN A 91 1.98 5.42 -17.16
N GLY A 92 2.31 6.60 -17.70
CA GLY A 92 3.09 7.60 -16.97
C GLY A 92 2.38 8.12 -15.71
N LYS A 93 1.06 8.29 -15.77
CA LYS A 93 0.25 8.74 -14.62
C LYS A 93 0.03 7.64 -13.59
N LEU A 94 -0.24 6.42 -14.03
CA LEU A 94 -0.45 5.27 -13.16
C LEU A 94 0.78 5.00 -12.28
N LEU A 95 1.99 5.07 -12.84
CA LEU A 95 3.21 4.87 -12.05
C LEU A 95 3.40 5.96 -11.00
N LYS A 96 3.17 7.23 -11.35
CA LYS A 96 3.27 8.35 -10.41
C LYS A 96 2.26 8.22 -9.28
N LEU A 97 1.03 7.83 -9.59
CA LEU A 97 -0.01 7.61 -8.60
C LEU A 97 0.32 6.41 -7.70
N ALA A 98 0.82 5.31 -8.27
CA ALA A 98 1.27 4.15 -7.51
C ALA A 98 2.39 4.52 -6.52
N ALA A 99 3.39 5.28 -6.98
CA ALA A 99 4.48 5.76 -6.13
C ALA A 99 3.98 6.67 -5.00
N PHE A 100 3.05 7.58 -5.31
CA PHE A 100 2.38 8.42 -4.32
C PHE A 100 1.68 7.57 -3.25
N CYS A 101 0.85 6.60 -3.66
CA CYS A 101 0.15 5.69 -2.73
C CYS A 101 1.13 4.92 -1.82
N LEU A 102 2.25 4.43 -2.38
CA LEU A 102 3.27 3.70 -1.62
C LEU A 102 3.92 4.59 -0.55
N ILE A 103 4.35 5.80 -0.94
CA ILE A 103 5.02 6.74 -0.02
C ILE A 103 4.10 7.08 1.16
N PHE A 104 2.85 7.46 0.87
CA PHE A 104 1.90 7.79 1.92
C PHE A 104 1.54 6.57 2.78
N SER A 105 1.39 5.40 2.18
CA SER A 105 1.17 4.16 2.93
C SER A 105 2.29 3.91 3.96
N ILE A 106 3.55 4.00 3.54
CA ILE A 106 4.72 3.82 4.42
C ILE A 106 4.68 4.85 5.55
N ILE A 107 4.38 6.13 5.24
CA ILE A 107 4.29 7.19 6.26
C ILE A 107 3.22 6.84 7.29
N PHE A 108 1.98 6.54 6.87
CA PHE A 108 0.90 6.25 7.81
C PHE A 108 1.16 5.01 8.67
N ILE A 109 1.62 3.91 8.07
CA ILE A 109 1.91 2.67 8.80
C ILE A 109 3.08 2.90 9.77
N SER A 110 4.15 3.56 9.33
CA SER A 110 5.33 3.81 10.17
C SER A 110 5.02 4.75 11.32
N THR A 111 4.29 5.85 11.06
CA THR A 111 3.85 6.78 12.10
C THR A 111 2.94 6.10 13.10
N PHE A 112 1.96 5.30 12.65
CA PHE A 112 1.10 4.52 13.52
C PHE A 112 1.91 3.58 14.42
N TYR A 113 2.82 2.81 13.84
CA TYR A 113 3.61 1.84 14.58
C TYR A 113 4.56 2.52 15.58
N TYR A 114 5.30 3.52 15.13
CA TYR A 114 6.24 4.25 15.96
C TYR A 114 5.55 4.94 17.12
N TRP A 115 4.42 5.63 16.86
CA TRP A 115 3.67 6.33 17.90
C TRP A 115 3.09 5.35 18.92
N ASN A 116 2.27 4.39 18.46
CA ASN A 116 1.49 3.55 19.35
C ASN A 116 2.31 2.51 20.12
N PHE A 117 3.32 1.90 19.49
CA PHE A 117 4.04 0.77 20.10
C PHE A 117 5.40 1.15 20.69
N LYS A 118 6.03 2.22 20.20
CA LYS A 118 7.37 2.62 20.65
C LYS A 118 7.34 3.89 21.50
N TYR A 119 6.78 4.97 20.96
CA TYR A 119 6.85 6.29 21.59
C TYR A 119 6.02 6.37 22.87
N ILE A 120 4.77 5.89 22.82
CA ILE A 120 3.89 5.86 23.99
C ILE A 120 4.47 5.01 25.11
N LYS A 121 5.00 3.82 24.77
CA LYS A 121 5.63 2.94 25.75
C LYS A 121 6.81 3.63 26.43
N LEU A 122 7.68 4.28 25.65
CA LEU A 122 8.82 5.04 26.18
C LEU A 122 8.36 6.15 27.14
N GLN A 123 7.32 6.90 26.80
CA GLN A 123 6.80 7.95 27.68
C GLN A 123 6.14 7.39 28.93
N ALA A 124 5.45 6.25 28.84
CA ALA A 124 4.90 5.58 30.02
C ALA A 124 6.01 5.10 30.97
N GLU A 125 7.12 4.58 30.44
CA GLU A 125 8.31 4.22 31.22
C GLU A 125 8.97 5.46 31.85
N GLN A 126 9.14 6.55 31.10
CA GLN A 126 9.64 7.82 31.65
C GLN A 126 8.71 8.39 32.72
N PHE A 127 7.40 8.19 32.59
CA PHE A 127 6.42 8.61 33.58
C PHE A 127 6.49 7.77 34.85
N PHE A 128 6.77 6.47 34.72
CA PHE A 128 7.01 5.59 35.86
C PHE A 128 8.19 6.06 36.72
N ASP A 129 9.23 6.60 36.10
CA ASP A 129 10.39 7.15 36.81
C ASP A 129 10.06 8.41 37.61
N LEU A 130 8.97 9.13 37.26
CA LEU A 130 8.47 10.29 38.02
C LEU A 130 7.64 9.89 39.25
N LEU A 131 7.29 8.61 39.40
CA LEU A 131 6.55 8.16 40.58
C LEU A 131 7.46 8.11 41.81
N PRO A 132 6.96 8.57 42.97
CA PRO A 132 7.73 8.62 44.20
C PRO A 132 8.27 7.24 44.57
N ASP A 133 9.52 7.22 45.03
CA ASP A 133 10.25 6.02 45.44
C ASP A 133 10.63 6.03 46.92
N THR A 134 10.21 7.03 47.68
CA THR A 134 10.43 7.13 49.13
C THR A 134 9.13 7.46 49.86
N VAL A 135 9.08 7.06 51.14
CA VAL A 135 7.91 7.29 52.00
C VAL A 135 7.72 8.78 52.34
N GLU A 136 8.79 9.57 52.33
CA GLU A 136 8.74 11.02 52.61
C GLU A 136 7.84 11.78 51.61
N PHE A 137 7.82 11.34 50.35
CA PHE A 137 6.99 11.94 49.32
C PHE A 137 5.50 11.59 49.43
N ILE A 138 5.12 10.76 50.40
CA ILE A 138 3.77 10.22 50.51
C ILE A 138 3.20 10.14 51.94
N GLU A 139 3.96 10.58 52.96
CA GLU A 139 3.67 10.34 54.38
C GLU A 139 2.32 10.91 54.86
N ASN A 140 1.73 11.87 54.12
CA ASN A 140 0.40 12.42 54.36
C ASN A 140 -0.44 12.57 53.07
N GLY A 141 -0.29 11.62 52.15
CA GLY A 141 -0.82 11.72 50.78
C GLY A 141 0.23 12.25 49.81
N VAL A 142 -0.17 12.53 48.57
CA VAL A 142 0.74 12.98 47.50
C VAL A 142 1.41 14.31 47.91
N SER A 143 2.74 14.31 48.06
CA SER A 143 3.49 15.53 48.38
C SER A 143 3.45 16.56 47.25
N LEU A 144 3.67 17.83 47.58
CA LEU A 144 3.72 18.92 46.60
C LEU A 144 4.81 18.71 45.53
N GLU A 145 5.95 18.13 45.91
CA GLU A 145 7.01 17.74 44.96
C GLU A 145 6.54 16.64 44.00
N THR A 146 5.79 15.66 44.49
CA THR A 146 5.19 14.63 43.63
C THR A 146 4.17 15.25 42.67
N GLU A 147 3.31 16.15 43.16
CA GLU A 147 2.34 16.86 42.30
C GLU A 147 3.04 17.62 41.16
N GLU A 148 4.16 18.28 41.45
CA GLU A 148 4.98 18.99 40.47
C GLU A 148 5.64 18.05 39.46
N MET A 149 6.17 16.89 39.90
CA MET A 149 6.73 15.87 39.00
C MET A 149 5.67 15.27 38.07
N ILE A 150 4.49 14.96 38.60
CA ILE A 150 3.37 14.45 37.79
C ILE A 150 2.89 15.50 36.78
N LYS A 151 2.76 16.75 37.23
CA LYS A 151 2.42 17.87 36.35
C LYS A 151 3.46 18.03 35.23
N TYR A 152 4.75 17.97 35.57
CA TYR A 152 5.83 18.00 34.60
C TYR A 152 5.69 16.87 33.57
N GLY A 153 5.43 15.64 34.01
CA GLY A 153 5.23 14.49 33.11
C GLY A 153 4.08 14.72 32.13
N VAL A 154 2.92 15.16 32.61
CA VAL A 154 1.75 15.43 31.75
C VAL A 154 1.99 16.62 30.82
N ASP A 155 2.62 17.70 31.28
CA ASP A 155 2.83 18.92 30.47
C ASP A 155 3.93 18.75 29.39
N ASN A 156 4.90 17.87 29.62
CA ASN A 156 6.07 17.70 28.74
C ASN A 156 6.01 16.43 27.87
N PHE A 157 5.24 15.40 28.27
CA PHE A 157 5.14 14.17 27.50
C PHE A 157 3.98 14.26 26.50
N LEU A 158 4.32 14.44 25.21
CA LEU A 158 3.36 14.65 24.13
C LEU A 158 2.21 13.64 24.02
N SER A 159 2.40 12.41 24.49
CA SER A 159 1.36 11.38 24.46
C SER A 159 0.55 11.29 25.74
N VAL A 160 0.88 12.02 26.81
CA VAL A 160 0.15 11.99 28.08
C VAL A 160 -0.79 13.19 28.16
N GLN A 161 -2.09 12.96 28.40
CA GLN A 161 -3.08 14.04 28.60
C GLN A 161 -3.45 14.25 30.06
N ALA A 162 -3.43 13.17 30.83
CA ALA A 162 -3.75 13.20 32.24
C ALA A 162 -3.11 12.02 32.94
N ALA A 163 -3.04 12.10 34.26
CA ALA A 163 -2.53 11.17 35.20
C ALA A 163 -3.37 11.25 36.48
N MET A 164 -3.64 10.09 37.06
CA MET A 164 -4.33 9.95 38.34
C MET A 164 -3.45 9.10 39.24
N ILE A 165 -3.21 9.54 40.47
CA ILE A 165 -2.34 8.86 41.42
C ILE A 165 -3.17 8.38 42.60
N SER A 166 -2.92 7.15 43.01
CA SER A 166 -3.40 6.55 44.24
C SER A 166 -2.25 5.96 45.02
N ILE A 167 -2.36 6.03 46.33
CA ILE A 167 -1.39 5.48 47.28
C ILE A 167 -2.16 4.45 48.09
N VAL A 168 -1.71 3.20 48.03
CA VAL A 168 -2.39 2.07 48.67
C VAL A 168 -1.39 1.22 49.43
N GLU A 169 -1.86 0.66 50.55
CA GLU A 169 -1.11 -0.37 51.25
C GLU A 169 -1.14 -1.69 50.46
N TYR A 170 -0.07 -2.47 50.55
CA TYR A 170 0.17 -3.67 49.77
C TYR A 170 -0.93 -4.72 49.98
N GLU A 171 -1.46 -4.79 51.20
CA GLU A 171 -2.56 -5.70 51.56
C GLU A 171 -3.88 -5.32 50.88
N ASP A 172 -4.09 -4.03 50.59
CA ASP A 172 -5.31 -3.49 49.98
C ASP A 172 -5.23 -3.36 48.45
N ALA A 173 -4.04 -3.51 47.86
CA ALA A 173 -3.82 -3.35 46.41
C ALA A 173 -4.67 -4.32 45.55
N TYR A 174 -5.06 -5.48 46.08
CA TYR A 174 -5.91 -6.45 45.37
C TYR A 174 -7.42 -6.11 45.42
N ASN A 175 -7.84 -5.22 46.31
CA ASN A 175 -9.23 -4.80 46.52
C ASN A 175 -9.42 -3.32 46.17
N PHE A 176 -8.78 -2.83 45.11
CA PHE A 176 -8.76 -1.42 44.77
C PHE A 176 -10.17 -0.88 44.42
N ASN A 177 -10.84 -0.32 45.41
CA ASN A 177 -11.99 0.59 45.31
C ASN A 177 -11.60 2.03 45.69
N GLY A 178 -10.30 2.32 45.77
CA GLY A 178 -9.76 3.58 46.31
C GLY A 178 -10.05 4.79 45.43
N GLU A 179 -10.31 5.93 46.06
CA GLU A 179 -10.36 7.22 45.39
C GLU A 179 -8.94 7.67 45.01
N TYR A 180 -8.76 8.23 43.81
CA TYR A 180 -7.49 8.84 43.42
C TYR A 180 -7.21 10.07 44.29
N GLN A 181 -6.06 10.08 44.93
CA GLN A 181 -5.63 11.16 45.83
C GLN A 181 -5.21 12.41 45.07
N TYR A 182 -4.65 12.25 43.86
CA TYR A 182 -4.26 13.36 42.99
C TYR A 182 -4.65 13.11 41.52
N ILE A 183 -5.14 14.15 40.84
CA ILE A 183 -5.55 14.08 39.42
C ILE A 183 -5.07 15.33 38.68
N TYR A 184 -4.29 15.14 37.64
CA TYR A 184 -3.86 16.18 36.72
C TYR A 184 -3.84 15.63 35.29
N ASN A 185 -4.46 16.22 34.29
CA ASN A 185 -5.11 17.52 34.19
C ASN A 185 -6.61 17.40 34.52
N SER A 186 -7.08 18.03 35.61
CA SER A 186 -8.46 17.91 36.08
C SER A 186 -9.53 18.46 35.13
N LYS A 187 -9.15 19.23 34.10
CA LYS A 187 -10.07 19.59 33.00
C LYS A 187 -10.49 18.38 32.19
N GLU A 188 -9.64 17.37 32.12
CA GLU A 188 -9.97 16.08 31.54
C GLU A 188 -10.86 15.26 32.47
N ARG A 189 -11.03 15.59 33.77
CA ARG A 189 -11.72 14.76 34.78
C ARG A 189 -13.10 14.27 34.36
N ASN A 190 -13.93 15.15 33.79
CA ASN A 190 -15.27 14.78 33.31
C ASN A 190 -15.21 13.91 32.03
N ARG A 191 -14.12 14.01 31.26
CA ARG A 191 -13.81 13.23 30.05
C ARG A 191 -12.90 12.02 30.31
N LEU A 192 -12.48 11.78 31.56
CA LEU A 192 -11.63 10.64 31.92
C LEU A 192 -12.42 9.33 31.77
N PHE A 193 -13.73 9.37 31.92
CA PHE A 193 -14.58 8.17 31.85
C PHE A 193 -15.55 8.17 30.66
N GLU A 194 -15.60 9.27 29.91
CA GLU A 194 -16.36 9.32 28.66
C GLU A 194 -15.54 8.71 27.53
N LYS A 195 -16.17 7.81 26.76
CA LYS A 195 -15.55 7.15 25.63
C LYS A 195 -15.47 8.13 24.46
N GLU A 196 -14.52 9.06 24.50
CA GLU A 196 -14.22 9.95 23.39
C GLU A 196 -13.61 9.15 22.24
N ARG A 197 -14.43 8.86 21.22
CA ARG A 197 -13.96 8.33 19.94
C ARG A 197 -13.78 9.48 18.99
N GLU A 198 -12.56 9.99 18.89
CA GLU A 198 -12.19 10.83 17.77
C GLU A 198 -11.82 9.94 16.57
N HIS A 199 -12.06 10.43 15.34
CA HIS A 199 -11.78 9.63 14.14
C HIS A 199 -10.30 9.31 13.95
N ILE A 200 -9.42 10.13 14.55
CA ILE A 200 -7.96 10.09 14.38
C ILE A 200 -7.28 9.58 15.65
N PHE A 201 -7.78 9.92 16.85
CA PHE A 201 -7.16 9.57 18.13
C PHE A 201 -8.06 8.69 19.00
N ASN A 202 -7.41 7.84 19.79
CA ASN A 202 -8.00 7.07 20.88
C ASN A 202 -7.33 7.49 22.19
N PHE A 203 -8.07 7.47 23.29
CA PHE A 203 -7.56 7.90 24.58
C PHE A 203 -7.60 6.80 25.65
N PRO A 204 -6.75 5.75 25.56
CA PRO A 204 -6.75 4.70 26.56
C PRO A 204 -6.07 5.12 27.87
N PHE A 205 -6.41 4.39 28.93
CA PHE A 205 -5.68 4.43 30.19
C PHE A 205 -4.60 3.36 30.22
N TYR A 206 -3.47 3.71 30.81
CA TYR A 206 -2.37 2.80 31.07
C TYR A 206 -2.03 2.86 32.55
N GLY A 207 -2.16 1.72 33.21
CA GLY A 207 -1.84 1.57 34.62
C GLY A 207 -0.36 1.26 34.83
N ILE A 208 0.26 1.97 35.73
CA ILE A 208 1.63 1.72 36.22
C ILE A 208 1.61 1.71 37.75
N SER A 209 2.45 0.88 38.36
CA SER A 209 2.48 0.73 39.82
C SER A 209 3.91 0.53 40.30
N LYS A 210 4.31 1.27 41.33
CA LYS A 210 5.65 1.23 41.93
C LYS A 210 5.53 0.96 43.43
N ARG A 211 6.18 -0.10 43.91
CA ARG A 211 6.31 -0.36 45.36
C ARG A 211 7.47 0.47 45.90
N ILE A 212 7.24 1.17 47.00
CA ILE A 212 8.31 1.90 47.68
C ILE A 212 9.22 0.90 48.41
N PRO A 213 10.56 0.99 48.26
CA PRO A 213 11.48 0.10 48.96
C PRO A 213 11.31 0.21 50.48
N ASN A 214 11.36 -0.95 51.16
CA ASN A 214 11.25 -1.06 52.62
C ASN A 214 9.91 -0.54 53.21
N SER A 215 8.85 -0.44 52.40
CA SER A 215 7.50 -0.18 52.89
C SER A 215 6.49 -1.14 52.27
N ASP A 216 5.31 -1.17 52.89
CA ASP A 216 4.13 -1.85 52.35
C ASP A 216 3.27 -0.89 51.53
N ILE A 217 3.87 0.15 50.95
CA ILE A 217 3.12 1.14 50.17
C ILE A 217 3.39 0.94 48.68
N ILE A 218 2.31 0.88 47.91
CA ILE A 218 2.30 0.90 46.45
C ILE A 218 1.73 2.24 46.00
N VAL A 219 2.45 2.86 45.06
CA VAL A 219 1.99 4.03 44.33
C VAL A 219 1.49 3.55 42.98
N GLU A 220 0.20 3.70 42.74
CA GLU A 220 -0.43 3.39 41.46
C GLU A 220 -0.72 4.68 40.69
N ALA A 221 -0.50 4.65 39.40
CA ALA A 221 -0.87 5.72 38.50
C ALA A 221 -1.63 5.20 37.28
N GLN A 222 -2.70 5.90 36.93
CA GLN A 222 -3.42 5.71 35.68
C GLN A 222 -3.16 6.92 34.79
N ILE A 223 -2.46 6.72 33.68
CA ILE A 223 -2.18 7.77 32.70
C ILE A 223 -3.11 7.66 31.50
N LYS A 224 -3.79 8.76 31.13
CA LYS A 224 -4.57 8.90 29.90
C LYS A 224 -3.61 9.24 28.76
N LEU A 225 -3.53 8.37 27.77
CA LEU A 225 -2.59 8.49 26.65
C LEU A 225 -3.29 8.89 25.35
N ILE A 226 -2.59 9.55 24.45
CA ILE A 226 -3.04 9.82 23.07
C ILE A 226 -2.50 8.73 22.17
N GLN A 227 -3.37 7.84 21.71
CA GLN A 227 -3.05 6.83 20.70
C GLN A 227 -3.60 7.24 19.34
N LEU A 228 -2.89 6.89 18.28
CA LEU A 228 -3.43 6.95 16.93
C LEU A 228 -4.46 5.84 16.76
N SER A 229 -5.61 6.19 16.17
CA SER A 229 -6.69 5.24 15.94
C SER A 229 -6.33 4.21 14.87
N ASN A 230 -6.94 3.03 14.97
CA ASN A 230 -6.77 1.97 13.97
C ASN A 230 -7.21 2.41 12.56
N ASN A 231 -8.04 3.44 12.43
CA ASN A 231 -8.43 4.00 11.13
C ASN A 231 -7.22 4.51 10.34
N ILE A 232 -6.22 5.07 11.02
CA ILE A 232 -4.99 5.55 10.38
C ILE A 232 -4.19 4.38 9.81
N LEU A 233 -4.09 3.27 10.58
CA LEU A 233 -3.48 2.04 10.10
C LEU A 233 -4.25 1.48 8.90
N TYR A 234 -5.58 1.40 8.98
CA TYR A 234 -6.41 0.90 7.89
C TYR A 234 -6.30 1.77 6.63
N PHE A 235 -6.21 3.09 6.78
CA PHE A 235 -5.96 3.98 5.66
C PHE A 235 -4.59 3.75 5.03
N GLY A 236 -3.54 3.55 5.83
CA GLY A 236 -2.21 3.18 5.35
C GLY A 236 -2.21 1.85 4.58
N ILE A 237 -2.91 0.83 5.09
CA ILE A 237 -3.07 -0.47 4.42
C ILE A 237 -3.87 -0.34 3.13
N PHE A 238 -4.93 0.46 3.13
CA PHE A 238 -5.72 0.74 1.93
C PHE A 238 -4.88 1.39 0.83
N LEU A 239 -4.06 2.40 1.18
CA LEU A 239 -3.14 3.02 0.23
C LEU A 239 -2.10 2.02 -0.29
N PHE A 240 -1.64 1.08 0.54
CA PHE A 240 -0.76 0.00 0.10
C PHE A 240 -1.44 -0.88 -0.95
N ALA A 241 -2.69 -1.27 -0.72
CA ALA A 241 -3.46 -2.08 -1.65
C ALA A 241 -3.70 -1.34 -2.99
N CYS A 242 -4.03 -0.05 -2.92
CA CYS A 242 -4.13 0.82 -4.11
C CYS A 242 -2.81 0.88 -4.89
N TYR A 243 -1.68 1.08 -4.21
CA TYR A 243 -0.36 1.00 -4.82
C TYR A 243 -0.16 -0.36 -5.51
N TRP A 244 -0.45 -1.46 -4.81
CA TRP A 244 -0.24 -2.80 -5.33
C TRP A 244 -0.99 -3.01 -6.63
N PHE A 245 -2.26 -2.61 -6.67
CA PHE A 245 -3.12 -2.73 -7.86
C PHE A 245 -2.67 -1.82 -9.01
N LEU A 246 -2.38 -0.55 -8.72
CA LEU A 246 -1.93 0.42 -9.74
C LEU A 246 -0.59 0.03 -10.35
N PHE A 247 0.37 -0.39 -9.52
CA PHE A 247 1.66 -0.85 -9.99
C PHE A 247 1.53 -2.14 -10.79
N SER A 248 0.71 -3.10 -10.34
CA SER A 248 0.49 -4.35 -11.08
C SER A 248 -0.08 -4.07 -12.48
N THR A 249 -1.08 -3.20 -12.56
CA THR A 249 -1.70 -2.80 -13.84
C THR A 249 -0.67 -2.11 -14.75
N TRP A 250 0.13 -1.20 -14.19
CA TRP A 250 1.22 -0.55 -14.92
C TRP A 250 2.26 -1.57 -15.40
N ALA A 251 2.71 -2.47 -14.52
CA ALA A 251 3.74 -3.44 -14.81
C ALA A 251 3.30 -4.42 -15.91
N VAL A 252 2.09 -4.98 -15.81
CA VAL A 252 1.50 -5.84 -16.85
C VAL A 252 1.41 -5.11 -18.19
N SER A 253 0.99 -3.84 -18.18
CA SER A 253 0.90 -3.02 -19.40
C SER A 253 2.27 -2.71 -20.04
N ASN A 254 3.36 -2.90 -19.30
CA ASN A 254 4.75 -2.70 -19.75
C ASN A 254 5.54 -4.02 -19.88
N LEU A 255 4.93 -5.18 -19.65
CA LEU A 255 5.55 -6.46 -19.96
C LEU A 255 5.67 -6.58 -21.48
N LYS A 256 6.91 -6.55 -21.99
CA LYS A 256 7.19 -6.75 -23.42
C LYS A 256 6.71 -8.13 -23.89
N TYR A 257 6.02 -8.21 -25.03
CA TYR A 257 5.45 -9.44 -25.60
C TYR A 257 6.46 -10.36 -26.31
N ASN A 258 7.74 -10.36 -25.90
CA ASN A 258 8.76 -11.10 -26.67
C ASN A 258 8.62 -12.63 -26.59
N HIS A 259 7.81 -13.18 -25.68
CA HIS A 259 7.54 -14.62 -25.59
C HIS A 259 6.12 -14.92 -25.07
N VAL A 260 5.19 -15.17 -26.00
CA VAL A 260 3.78 -15.53 -25.71
C VAL A 260 3.68 -16.63 -24.63
N ASN A 261 4.53 -17.66 -24.69
CA ASN A 261 4.50 -18.79 -23.76
C ASN A 261 5.03 -18.49 -22.34
N LYS A 262 5.67 -17.35 -22.09
CA LYS A 262 6.18 -16.95 -20.75
C LYS A 262 5.45 -15.76 -20.16
N LEU A 263 4.54 -15.13 -20.92
CA LEU A 263 3.79 -13.96 -20.50
C LEU A 263 2.90 -14.25 -19.29
N GLN A 264 2.18 -15.38 -19.29
CA GLN A 264 1.32 -15.77 -18.17
C GLN A 264 2.11 -15.94 -16.86
N LEU A 265 3.29 -16.57 -16.92
CA LEU A 265 4.17 -16.72 -15.77
C LEU A 265 4.71 -15.37 -15.29
N ALA A 266 5.08 -14.47 -16.21
CA ALA A 266 5.54 -13.13 -15.87
C ALA A 266 4.44 -12.30 -15.19
N VAL A 267 3.20 -12.38 -15.67
CA VAL A 267 2.03 -11.72 -15.06
C VAL A 267 1.80 -12.25 -13.64
N VAL A 268 1.84 -13.57 -13.43
CA VAL A 268 1.69 -14.18 -12.11
C VAL A 268 2.80 -13.73 -11.16
N ILE A 269 4.06 -13.71 -11.62
CA ILE A 269 5.21 -13.26 -10.82
C ILE A 269 5.05 -11.78 -10.43
N VAL A 270 4.60 -10.92 -11.34
CA VAL A 270 4.32 -9.50 -11.04
C VAL A 270 3.18 -9.35 -10.06
N LEU A 271 2.10 -10.13 -10.17
CA LEU A 271 0.97 -10.04 -9.24
C LEU A 271 1.32 -10.51 -7.83
N LEU A 272 2.15 -11.54 -7.69
CA LEU A 272 2.56 -12.10 -6.40
C LEU A 272 3.69 -11.31 -5.73
N PHE A 273 4.66 -10.82 -6.50
CA PHE A 273 5.88 -10.20 -5.97
C PHE A 273 6.02 -8.70 -6.32
N ASN A 274 5.03 -8.12 -7.00
CA ASN A 274 4.93 -6.70 -7.36
C ASN A 274 6.25 -6.16 -7.98
N ILE A 275 6.84 -5.09 -7.42
CA ILE A 275 8.12 -4.53 -7.88
C ILE A 275 9.21 -5.59 -8.02
N VAL A 276 9.35 -6.51 -7.05
CA VAL A 276 10.38 -7.56 -7.09
C VAL A 276 10.14 -8.50 -8.27
N GLY A 277 8.89 -8.87 -8.50
CA GLY A 277 8.49 -9.69 -9.64
C GLY A 277 8.78 -9.02 -10.98
N TYR A 278 8.49 -7.72 -11.08
CA TYR A 278 8.79 -6.94 -12.29
C TYR A 278 10.31 -6.82 -12.54
N LEU A 279 11.11 -6.54 -11.51
CA LEU A 279 12.58 -6.48 -11.64
C LEU A 279 13.18 -7.82 -12.08
N PHE A 280 12.67 -8.93 -11.56
CA PHE A 280 13.11 -10.27 -11.97
C PHE A 280 12.83 -10.53 -13.45
N TYR A 281 11.65 -10.11 -13.95
CA TYR A 281 11.31 -10.21 -15.36
C TYR A 281 12.25 -9.37 -16.24
N VAL A 282 12.43 -8.09 -15.90
CA VAL A 282 13.28 -7.18 -16.68
C VAL A 282 14.72 -7.69 -16.75
N LYS A 283 15.29 -8.13 -15.61
CA LYS A 283 16.65 -8.66 -15.56
C LYS A 283 16.82 -9.92 -16.42
N ARG A 284 15.83 -10.82 -16.42
CA ARG A 284 15.86 -12.03 -17.23
C ARG A 284 15.85 -11.74 -18.73
N ASN A 285 15.10 -10.73 -19.17
CA ASN A 285 15.04 -10.33 -20.58
C ASN A 285 16.29 -9.58 -21.03
N VAL A 286 16.95 -8.83 -20.15
CA VAL A 286 18.25 -8.18 -20.45
C VAL A 286 19.37 -9.21 -20.58
N ALA A 287 19.32 -10.30 -19.81
CA ALA A 287 20.32 -11.37 -19.87
C ALA A 287 20.16 -12.33 -21.06
N SER A 288 19.08 -12.21 -21.84
CA SER A 288 18.81 -13.04 -23.02
C SER A 288 19.06 -12.32 -24.37
N LEU A 289 19.59 -11.09 -24.32
CA LEU A 289 20.14 -10.34 -25.45
C LEU A 289 21.67 -10.48 -25.45
#